data_AF-A0A7W9G288-F1
#
_entry.id   AF-A0A7W9G288-F1
#
_cell.length_a   1.000
_cell.length_b   1.000
_cell.length_c   1.000
_cell.angle_alpha   90.00
_cell.angle_beta   90.00
_cell.angle_gamma   90.00
#
_symmetry.space_group_name_H-M   'P 1'
#
loop_
_entity.id
_entity.type
_entity.pdbx_description
1 polymer ?
#
loop_
_entity_poly.entity_id
_entity_poly.type
_entity_poly.pdbx_seq_one_letter_code
_entity_poly.pdbx_strand_id
1 'polypeptide(L)'
;MQIAITLQTLAVFVQAITAGLLLSSPGGGALHSAGAYATFVVTLLHLVVAILVWRPGGGSPRPILYAAGFFGVTSAQIALGIAHVKTLHVPLGVLMFGMSVVQLGRIWAGRRARAEATM
;
A
#
# COMPACT_ATOMS: atom_id res chain seq x y z
N MET A 1 3.37 3.64 -12.49
CA MET A 1 3.88 2.78 -11.40
C MET A 1 4.54 3.57 -10.26
N GLN A 2 5.39 4.57 -10.53
CA GLN A 2 6.01 5.39 -9.47
C GLN A 2 4.99 6.18 -8.62
N ILE A 3 3.99 6.80 -9.27
CA ILE A 3 2.91 7.52 -8.58
C ILE A 3 2.15 6.56 -7.66
N ALA A 4 1.76 5.39 -8.17
CA ALA A 4 1.06 4.36 -7.39
C ALA A 4 1.86 3.94 -6.15
N ILE A 5 3.16 3.67 -6.31
CA ILE A 5 4.04 3.29 -5.19
C ILE A 5 4.15 4.44 -4.17
N THR A 6 4.26 5.68 -4.63
CA THR A 6 4.31 6.85 -3.74
C THR A 6 3.02 7.01 -2.93
N LEU A 7 1.87 6.97 -3.61
CA LEU A 7 0.56 7.07 -2.97
C LEU A 7 0.32 5.91 -2.00
N GLN A 8 0.74 4.71 -2.37
CA GLN A 8 0.63 3.53 -1.53
C GLN A 8 1.52 3.63 -0.29
N THR A 9 2.78 4.06 -0.43
CA THR A 9 3.67 4.30 0.71
C THR A 9 3.08 5.35 1.65
N LEU A 10 2.52 6.44 1.11
CA LEU A 10 1.86 7.47 1.90
C LEU A 10 0.61 6.94 2.62
N ALA A 11 -0.24 6.16 1.95
CA ALA A 11 -1.43 5.57 2.56
C ALA A 11 -1.06 4.63 3.73
N VAL A 12 -0.07 3.76 3.53
CA VAL A 12 0.42 2.85 4.58
C VAL A 12 1.08 3.63 5.73
N PHE A 13 1.79 4.72 5.45
CA PHE A 13 2.36 5.60 6.46
C PHE A 13 1.28 6.27 7.32
N VAL A 14 0.25 6.84 6.70
CA VAL A 14 -0.90 7.43 7.42
C VAL A 14 -1.64 6.36 8.24
N GLN A 15 -1.75 5.14 7.72
CA GLN A 15 -2.31 4.02 8.48
C GLN A 15 -1.46 3.67 9.71
N ALA A 16 -0.13 3.71 9.62
CA ALA A 16 0.74 3.49 10.77
C ALA A 16 0.57 4.59 11.84
N ILE A 17 0.44 5.86 11.44
CA ILE A 17 0.16 6.97 12.36
C ILE A 17 -1.19 6.76 13.07
N THR A 18 -2.25 6.50 12.30
CA THR A 18 -3.60 6.31 12.86
C THR A 18 -3.71 5.04 13.71
N ALA A 19 -2.95 3.99 13.40
CA ALA A 19 -2.83 2.81 14.26
C ALA A 19 -2.20 3.18 15.62
N GLY A 20 -1.14 3.98 15.63
CA GLY A 20 -0.55 4.53 16.85
C GLY A 20 -1.55 5.35 17.66
N LEU A 21 -2.36 6.19 17.00
CA LEU A 21 -3.43 6.94 17.66
C LEU A 21 -4.52 6.04 18.24
N LEU A 22 -4.94 4.99 17.51
CA LEU A 22 -5.89 3.99 18.00
C LEU A 22 -5.38 3.28 19.27
N LEU A 23 -4.06 3.04 19.38
CA LEU A 23 -3.48 2.38 20.54
C LEU A 23 -3.25 3.32 21.73
N SER A 24 -3.11 4.63 21.49
CA SER A 24 -2.66 5.59 22.51
C SER A 24 -3.73 6.60 22.95
N SER A 25 -4.86 6.72 22.24
CA SER A 25 -5.87 7.75 22.51
C SER A 25 -7.32 7.21 22.43
N PRO A 26 -8.18 7.56 23.40
CA PRO A 26 -9.63 7.33 23.29
C PRO A 26 -10.19 7.99 22.02
N GLY A 27 -10.91 7.20 21.20
CA GLY A 27 -11.49 7.69 19.94
C GLY A 27 -10.55 7.67 18.73
N GLY A 28 -9.27 7.30 18.90
CA GLY A 28 -8.31 7.19 17.79
C GLY A 28 -8.66 6.13 16.73
N GLY A 29 -9.58 5.22 17.04
CA GLY A 29 -9.95 4.12 16.15
C GLY A 29 -10.77 4.52 14.93
N ALA A 30 -11.58 5.58 15.01
CA ALA A 30 -12.43 5.98 13.88
C ALA A 30 -11.61 6.37 12.65
N LEU A 31 -10.52 7.12 12.85
CA LEU A 31 -9.62 7.52 11.77
C LEU A 31 -8.89 6.32 11.16
N HIS A 32 -8.45 5.38 12.00
CA HIS A 32 -7.79 4.18 11.54
C HIS A 32 -8.72 3.32 10.67
N SER A 33 -9.94 3.05 11.15
CA SER A 33 -10.95 2.29 10.41
C SER A 33 -11.36 2.99 9.10
N ALA A 34 -11.64 4.28 9.13
CA ALA A 34 -12.00 5.03 7.92
C ALA A 34 -10.88 4.99 6.88
N GLY A 35 -9.63 5.19 7.31
CA GLY A 35 -8.48 5.13 6.42
C GLY A 35 -8.22 3.71 5.87
N ALA A 36 -8.53 2.66 6.64
CA ALA A 36 -8.42 1.28 6.18
C ALA A 36 -9.41 1.00 5.03
N TYR A 37 -10.68 1.42 5.17
CA TYR A 37 -11.66 1.29 4.09
C TYR A 37 -11.34 2.15 2.86
N ALA A 38 -10.84 3.38 3.06
CA ALA A 38 -10.38 4.21 1.95
C ALA A 38 -9.22 3.53 1.19
N THR A 39 -8.26 2.95 1.92
CA THR A 39 -7.13 2.21 1.32
C THR A 39 -7.62 0.98 0.56
N PHE A 40 -8.60 0.25 1.09
CA PHE A 40 -9.22 -0.88 0.39
C PHE A 40 -9.86 -0.45 -0.94
N VAL A 41 -10.66 0.62 -0.94
CA VAL A 41 -11.29 1.12 -2.17
C VAL A 41 -10.23 1.54 -3.19
N VAL A 42 -9.20 2.27 -2.76
CA VAL A 42 -8.12 2.72 -3.66
C VAL A 42 -7.36 1.54 -4.27
N THR A 43 -7.06 0.52 -3.48
CA THR A 43 -6.32 -0.67 -3.95
C THR A 43 -7.17 -1.55 -4.87
N LEU A 44 -8.47 -1.67 -4.60
CA LEU A 44 -9.43 -2.31 -5.50
C LEU A 44 -9.52 -1.57 -6.84
N LEU A 45 -9.65 -0.25 -6.82
CA LEU A 45 -9.68 0.57 -8.03
C LEU A 45 -8.38 0.44 -8.82
N HIS A 46 -7.22 0.42 -8.16
CA HIS A 46 -5.94 0.19 -8.82
C HIS A 46 -5.89 -1.19 -9.49
N LEU A 47 -6.37 -2.25 -8.84
CA LEU A 47 -6.47 -3.58 -9.43
C LEU A 47 -7.37 -3.59 -10.67
N VAL A 48 -8.56 -2.98 -10.58
CA VAL A 48 -9.49 -2.86 -11.72
C VAL A 48 -8.83 -2.12 -12.88
N VAL A 49 -8.19 -0.98 -12.63
CA VAL A 49 -7.48 -0.21 -13.66
C VAL A 49 -6.35 -1.04 -14.28
N ALA A 50 -5.57 -1.78 -13.47
CA ALA A 50 -4.50 -2.64 -13.98
C ALA A 50 -5.04 -3.73 -14.93
N ILE A 51 -6.20 -4.32 -14.62
CA ILE A 51 -6.88 -5.30 -15.48
C ILE A 51 -7.41 -4.65 -16.76
N LEU A 52 -8.07 -3.49 -16.64
CA LEU A 52 -8.65 -2.78 -17.77
C LEU A 52 -7.60 -2.25 -18.76
N VAL A 53 -6.42 -1.83 -18.28
CA VAL A 53 -5.31 -1.41 -19.15
C VAL A 53 -4.67 -2.62 -19.85
N TRP A 54 -4.66 -3.79 -19.21
CA TRP A 54 -4.07 -5.00 -19.79
C TRP A 54 -4.90 -5.56 -20.95
N ARG A 55 -6.22 -5.65 -20.81
CA ARG A 55 -7.12 -6.35 -21.76
C ARG A 55 -7.10 -5.79 -23.20
N PRO A 56 -7.05 -4.46 -23.44
CA PRO A 56 -6.93 -3.88 -24.78
C PRO A 56 -5.49 -3.56 -25.19
N GLY A 57 -4.55 -3.45 -24.24
CA GLY A 57 -3.22 -2.87 -24.47
C GLY A 57 -2.08 -3.86 -24.71
N GLY A 58 -2.30 -5.17 -24.60
CA GLY A 58 -1.27 -6.21 -24.84
C GLY A 58 -0.05 -6.16 -23.90
N GLY A 59 -0.13 -5.37 -22.83
CA GLY A 59 0.98 -5.15 -21.90
C GLY A 59 1.29 -6.37 -21.02
N SER A 60 2.40 -6.31 -20.28
CA SER A 60 2.75 -7.37 -19.32
C SER A 60 1.67 -7.51 -18.23
N PRO A 61 1.32 -8.74 -17.79
CA PRO A 61 0.37 -8.96 -16.69
C PRO A 61 0.97 -8.70 -15.30
N ARG A 62 2.28 -8.44 -15.20
CA ARG A 62 2.97 -8.21 -13.92
C ARG A 62 2.33 -7.13 -13.04
N PRO A 63 1.86 -5.97 -13.56
CA PRO A 63 1.17 -4.96 -12.74
C PRO A 63 -0.10 -5.49 -12.06
N ILE A 64 -0.84 -6.40 -12.70
CA ILE A 64 -2.02 -7.03 -12.11
C ILE A 64 -1.61 -7.88 -10.91
N LEU A 65 -0.53 -8.67 -11.02
CA LEU A 65 -0.05 -9.50 -9.91
C LEU A 65 0.33 -8.65 -8.69
N TYR A 66 1.03 -7.52 -8.91
CA TYR A 66 1.36 -6.60 -7.81
C TYR A 66 0.13 -5.95 -7.21
N ALA A 67 -0.81 -5.48 -8.03
CA ALA A 67 -2.04 -4.85 -7.55
C ALA A 67 -2.92 -5.86 -6.78
N ALA A 68 -3.04 -7.09 -7.29
CA ALA A 68 -3.80 -8.16 -6.66
C ALA A 68 -3.16 -8.60 -5.34
N GLY A 69 -1.84 -8.79 -5.32
CA GLY A 69 -1.12 -9.11 -4.09
C GLY A 69 -1.29 -8.03 -3.04
N PHE A 70 -1.14 -6.75 -3.42
CA PHE A 70 -1.30 -5.66 -2.47
C PHE A 70 -2.73 -5.53 -1.94
N PHE A 71 -3.74 -5.62 -2.82
CA PHE A 71 -5.15 -5.66 -2.43
C PHE A 71 -5.46 -6.83 -1.48
N GLY A 72 -4.91 -8.01 -1.76
CA GLY A 72 -5.06 -9.19 -0.89
C GLY A 72 -4.49 -8.96 0.51
N VAL A 73 -3.28 -8.40 0.62
CA VAL A 73 -2.68 -8.09 1.92
C VAL A 73 -3.45 -6.98 2.65
N THR A 74 -3.94 -5.94 1.95
CA THR A 74 -4.82 -4.91 2.55
C THR A 74 -6.12 -5.52 3.07
N SER A 75 -6.71 -6.46 2.34
CA SER A 75 -7.93 -7.16 2.77
C SER A 75 -7.67 -8.01 4.02
N ALA A 76 -6.55 -8.72 4.06
CA ALA A 76 -6.11 -9.46 5.24
C ALA A 76 -5.92 -8.53 6.44
N GLN A 77 -5.39 -7.32 6.23
CA GLN A 77 -5.23 -6.34 7.30
C GLN A 77 -6.55 -5.89 7.91
N ILE A 78 -7.56 -5.62 7.08
CA ILE A 78 -8.89 -5.27 7.56
C ILE A 78 -9.49 -6.42 8.35
N ALA A 79 -9.42 -7.65 7.83
CA ALA A 79 -9.94 -8.83 8.51
C ALA A 79 -9.28 -9.04 9.89
N LEU A 80 -7.94 -8.99 9.95
CA LEU A 80 -7.19 -9.11 11.20
C LEU A 80 -7.49 -7.96 12.18
N GLY A 81 -7.69 -6.75 11.67
CA GLY A 81 -8.05 -5.58 12.46
C GLY A 81 -9.43 -5.70 13.10
N ILE A 82 -10.44 -6.13 12.33
CA ILE A 82 -11.80 -6.41 12.80
C ILE A 82 -11.79 -7.56 13.82
N ALA A 83 -11.02 -8.62 13.56
CA ALA A 83 -10.87 -9.76 14.46
C ALA A 83 -9.99 -9.46 15.70
N HIS A 84 -9.44 -8.24 15.81
CA HIS A 84 -8.56 -7.82 16.89
C HIS A 84 -7.29 -8.68 17.09
N VAL A 85 -6.81 -9.34 16.04
CA VAL A 85 -5.60 -10.20 16.07
C VAL A 85 -4.34 -9.34 15.89
N LYS A 86 -4.06 -8.49 16.89
CA LYS A 86 -2.98 -7.49 16.86
C LYS A 86 -1.60 -8.12 16.63
N THR A 87 -1.39 -9.34 17.13
CA THR A 87 -0.14 -10.11 16.99
C THR A 87 0.22 -10.41 15.54
N LEU A 88 -0.75 -10.45 14.63
CA LEU A 88 -0.51 -10.60 13.18
C LEU A 88 -0.72 -9.28 12.43
N HIS A 89 -1.76 -8.53 12.79
CA HIS A 89 -2.12 -7.27 12.15
C HIS A 89 -0.97 -6.24 12.20
N VAL A 90 -0.37 -6.03 13.38
CA VAL A 90 0.66 -5.01 13.57
C VAL A 90 1.95 -5.38 12.83
N PRO A 91 2.54 -6.58 12.98
CA PRO A 91 3.76 -6.93 12.24
C PRO A 91 3.56 -6.91 10.72
N LEU A 92 2.40 -7.38 10.24
CA LEU A 92 2.08 -7.31 8.81
C LEU A 92 2.04 -5.86 8.31
N GLY A 93 1.55 -4.93 9.13
CA GLY A 93 1.43 -3.51 8.77
C GLY A 93 2.80 -2.85 8.70
N VAL A 94 3.66 -3.16 9.67
CA VAL A 94 5.05 -2.73 9.70
C VAL A 94 5.81 -3.29 8.49
N LEU A 95 5.61 -4.57 8.15
CA LEU A 95 6.23 -5.18 6.97
C LEU A 95 5.79 -4.49 5.68
N MET A 96 4.49 -4.23 5.51
CA MET A 96 3.98 -3.50 4.36
C MET A 96 4.60 -2.10 4.25
N PHE A 97 4.71 -1.39 5.38
CA PHE A 97 5.34 -0.06 5.42
C PHE A 97 6.81 -0.13 5.00
N GLY A 98 7.60 -1.01 5.63
CA GLY A 98 9.01 -1.18 5.34
C GLY A 98 9.26 -1.54 3.87
N MET A 99 8.49 -2.47 3.32
CA MET A 99 8.60 -2.85 1.90
C MET A 99 8.26 -1.69 0.96
N SER A 100 7.24 -0.89 1.30
CA SER A 100 6.84 0.29 0.52
C SER A 100 7.93 1.37 0.54
N VAL A 101 8.60 1.58 1.68
CA VAL A 101 9.74 2.49 1.80
C VAL A 101 10.95 2.00 1.00
N VAL A 102 11.31 0.71 1.11
CA VAL A 102 12.41 0.12 0.33
C VAL A 102 12.16 0.25 -1.17
N GLN A 103 10.95 -0.03 -1.62
CA GLN A 103 10.57 0.08 -3.03
C GLN A 103 10.64 1.52 -3.52
N LEU A 104 10.15 2.47 -2.72
CA LEU A 104 10.27 3.90 -3.01
C LEU A 104 11.75 4.31 -3.13
N GLY A 105 12.59 3.92 -2.16
CA GLY A 105 14.03 4.20 -2.18
C GLY A 105 14.74 3.66 -3.42
N ARG A 106 14.43 2.43 -3.84
CA ARG A 106 14.99 1.82 -5.08
C ARG A 106 14.61 2.62 -6.33
N ILE A 107 13.39 3.15 -6.40
CA ILE A 107 12.95 3.98 -7.53
C ILE A 107 13.74 5.29 -7.58
N TRP A 108 13.93 5.95 -6.43
CA TRP A 108 14.69 7.19 -6.35
C TRP A 108 16.17 6.98 -6.71
N ALA A 109 16.80 5.92 -6.19
CA ALA A 109 18.18 5.58 -6.52
C ALA A 109 18.37 5.31 -8.02
N GLY A 110 17.47 4.53 -8.64
CA GLY A 110 17.53 4.25 -10.07
C GLY A 110 17.33 5.49 -10.95
N ARG A 111 16.55 6.49 -10.50
CA ARG A 111 16.43 7.78 -11.21
C ARG A 111 17.71 8.61 -11.16
N ARG A 112 18.38 8.65 -10.00
CA ARG A 112 19.66 9.37 -9.83
C ARG A 112 20.73 8.79 -10.76
N ALA A 113 20.92 7.47 -10.74
CA ALA A 113 21.89 6.80 -11.60
C ALA A 113 21.65 7.04 -13.10
N ARG A 114 20.38 7.11 -13.55
CA ARG A 114 20.05 7.44 -14.94
C ARG A 114 20.38 8.90 -15.30
N ALA A 115 20.15 9.83 -14.38
CA ALA A 115 20.47 11.24 -14.60
C ALA A 115 21.99 11.46 -14.73
N GLU A 116 22.77 10.79 -13.88
CA GLU A 116 24.24 10.82 -13.92
C GLU A 116 24.81 10.24 -15.22
N ALA A 117 24.21 9.18 -15.77
CA ALA A 117 24.65 8.55 -17.01
C ALA A 117 24.31 9.36 -18.29
N THR A 118 23.46 10.38 -18.18
CA THR A 118 23.06 11.27 -19.29
C THR A 118 23.78 12.62 -19.29
N MET A 119 24.64 12.85 -18.30
CA MET A 119 25.54 14.01 -18.20
C MET A 119 26.91 13.67 -18.80
#